data_AF-A0A7S7P534-F1
#
_entry.id   AF-A0A7S7P534-F1
#
_cell.length_a   1.000
_cell.length_b   1.000
_cell.length_c   1.000
_cell.angle_alpha   90.00
_cell.angle_beta   90.00
_cell.angle_gamma   90.00
#
_symmetry.space_group_name_H-M   'P 1'
#
loop_
_entity.id
_entity.type
_entity.pdbx_description
1 polymer ?
#
loop_
_entity_poly.entity_id
_entity_poly.type
_entity_poly.pdbx_seq_one_letter_code
_entity_poly.pdbx_strand_id
1 'polypeptide(L)'
;MFGVSHSEQGAVWARDREITKYSRGPDFPLENLIGGPRGRIRQVSASGGPTGFDRILNHTGAQDGDGLGQDSRKPANYHDVAALTPVTADLFNATNQMVFAMPSKLDTIFTKGELQLPYDMRLVRTAMFAQRKGVSTTAAYPLSPTSQSKYPV
;
A
#
# COMPACT_ATOMS: atom_id res chain seq x y z
N MET A 1 -26.54 24.46 25.13
CA MET A 1 -26.16 23.05 24.91
C MET A 1 -24.87 23.03 24.11
N PHE A 2 -23.83 22.34 24.61
CA PHE A 2 -22.55 22.20 23.94
C PHE A 2 -22.20 20.72 23.94
N GLY A 3 -21.62 20.22 22.85
CA GLY A 3 -21.08 18.88 22.85
C GLY A 3 -20.00 18.69 21.82
N VAL A 4 -19.14 17.72 22.15
CA VAL A 4 -18.01 17.31 21.36
C VAL A 4 -18.13 15.81 21.19
N SER A 5 -17.95 15.32 19.96
CA SER A 5 -17.82 13.89 19.73
C SER A 5 -16.56 13.60 18.92
N HIS A 6 -15.92 12.50 19.28
CA HIS A 6 -14.71 12.01 18.65
C HIS A 6 -14.91 10.53 18.37
N SER A 7 -14.74 10.12 17.12
CA SER A 7 -14.79 8.71 16.74
C SER A 7 -13.62 8.37 15.83
N GLU A 8 -13.00 7.23 16.11
CA GLU A 8 -11.89 6.68 15.35
C GLU A 8 -12.21 5.24 14.95
N GLN A 9 -11.87 4.91 13.71
CA GLN A 9 -11.89 3.56 13.17
C GLN A 9 -10.50 3.27 12.58
N GLY A 10 -9.90 2.17 13.03
CA GLY A 10 -8.59 1.71 12.56
C GLY A 10 -8.63 1.22 11.11
N ALA A 11 -7.45 1.12 10.51
CA ALA A 11 -7.30 0.52 9.19
C ALA A 11 -7.52 -0.99 9.27
N VAL A 12 -8.20 -1.56 8.28
CA VAL A 12 -8.23 -3.01 8.07
C VAL A 12 -7.30 -3.29 6.90
N TRP A 13 -6.22 -4.06 7.14
CA TRP A 13 -5.30 -4.41 6.07
C TRP A 13 -5.81 -5.62 5.31
N ALA A 14 -5.57 -5.64 3.99
CA ALA A 14 -6.01 -6.75 3.16
C ALA A 14 -5.31 -8.07 3.55
N ARG A 15 -4.06 -8.00 4.03
CA ARG A 15 -3.29 -9.16 4.52
C ARG A 15 -3.87 -9.84 5.77
N ASP A 16 -4.67 -9.14 6.56
CA ASP A 16 -5.11 -9.63 7.88
C ASP A 16 -6.25 -10.65 7.77
N ARG A 17 -6.84 -10.84 6.58
CA ARG A 17 -7.94 -11.78 6.34
C ARG A 17 -7.67 -12.64 5.12
N GLU A 18 -7.88 -13.94 5.26
CA GLU A 18 -7.59 -14.93 4.21
C GLU A 18 -8.28 -14.63 2.87
N ILE A 19 -9.55 -14.21 2.92
CA ILE A 19 -10.32 -13.86 1.73
C ILE A 19 -9.80 -12.63 0.99
N THR A 20 -9.12 -11.72 1.68
CA THR A 20 -8.58 -10.48 1.10
C THR A 20 -7.06 -10.48 0.99
N LYS A 21 -6.36 -11.50 1.50
CA LYS A 21 -4.89 -11.56 1.48
C LYS A 21 -4.34 -11.69 0.07
N TYR A 22 -5.11 -12.27 -0.85
CA TYR A 22 -4.72 -12.53 -2.23
C TYR A 22 -5.60 -11.76 -3.22
N SER A 23 -5.04 -11.39 -4.37
CA SER A 23 -5.74 -10.58 -5.38
C SER A 23 -7.00 -11.25 -5.96
N ARG A 24 -7.08 -12.58 -5.98
CA ARG A 24 -8.25 -13.34 -6.45
C ARG A 24 -8.84 -14.28 -5.38
N GLY A 25 -8.48 -14.07 -4.11
CA GLY A 25 -8.87 -14.94 -3.00
C GLY A 25 -7.94 -16.15 -2.81
N PRO A 26 -8.21 -16.96 -1.78
CA PRO A 26 -7.28 -17.96 -1.25
C PRO A 26 -7.01 -19.14 -2.17
N ASP A 27 -7.91 -19.44 -3.10
CA ASP A 27 -7.73 -20.54 -4.06
C ASP A 27 -6.72 -20.18 -5.17
N PHE A 28 -6.36 -18.90 -5.31
CA PHE A 28 -5.46 -18.39 -6.35
C PHE A 28 -4.33 -17.54 -5.75
N PRO A 29 -3.50 -18.10 -4.85
CA PRO A 29 -2.54 -17.32 -4.05
C PRO A 29 -1.36 -16.79 -4.85
N LEU A 30 -1.13 -17.32 -6.05
CA LEU A 30 0.02 -16.98 -6.91
C LEU A 30 -0.37 -16.13 -8.12
N GLU A 31 -1.63 -15.71 -8.24
CA GLU A 31 -2.10 -14.89 -9.34
C GLU A 31 -1.99 -13.39 -9.06
N ASN A 32 -1.84 -12.59 -10.12
CA ASN A 32 -1.72 -11.13 -10.08
C ASN A 32 -0.59 -10.60 -9.18
N LEU A 33 0.47 -11.39 -9.02
CA LEU A 33 1.69 -10.93 -8.37
C LEU A 33 2.38 -9.87 -9.24
N ILE A 34 3.05 -8.94 -8.57
CA ILE A 34 3.77 -7.83 -9.21
C ILE A 34 5.28 -8.05 -9.08
N GLY A 35 6.07 -7.15 -9.69
CA GLY A 35 7.53 -7.15 -9.53
C GLY A 35 7.90 -7.11 -8.04
N GLY A 36 8.71 -8.08 -7.61
CA GLY A 36 9.09 -8.21 -6.20
C GLY A 36 10.33 -7.42 -5.81
N PRO A 37 10.65 -7.39 -4.50
CA PRO A 37 11.67 -6.51 -3.92
C PRO A 37 13.11 -6.98 -4.17
N ARG A 38 13.31 -8.01 -5.01
CA ARG A 38 14.59 -8.68 -5.17
C ARG A 38 15.47 -7.92 -6.15
N GLY A 39 16.76 -7.83 -5.85
CA GLY A 39 17.72 -7.17 -6.74
C GLY A 39 17.80 -7.88 -8.08
N ARG A 40 17.54 -7.17 -9.18
CA ARG A 40 17.61 -7.70 -10.55
C ARG A 40 18.75 -7.03 -11.29
N ILE A 41 19.61 -7.84 -11.90
CA ILE A 41 20.69 -7.38 -12.79
C ILE A 41 20.40 -7.87 -14.20
N ARG A 42 20.66 -7.01 -15.18
CA ARG A 42 20.37 -7.31 -16.58
C ARG A 42 21.41 -6.68 -17.48
N GLN A 43 21.81 -7.41 -18.50
CA GLN A 43 22.68 -6.88 -19.55
C GLN A 43 21.88 -5.96 -20.48
N VAL A 44 22.42 -4.77 -20.71
CA VAL A 44 21.85 -3.76 -21.62
C VAL A 44 22.81 -3.42 -22.75
N SER A 45 22.28 -3.07 -23.91
CA SER A 45 23.03 -2.52 -25.04
C SER A 45 23.48 -1.09 -24.77
N ALA A 46 24.35 -0.59 -25.64
CA ALA A 46 24.68 0.84 -25.72
C ALA A 46 23.44 1.74 -25.94
N SER A 47 22.36 1.21 -26.51
CA SER A 47 21.07 1.90 -26.67
C SER A 47 20.12 1.74 -25.46
N GLY A 48 20.54 1.04 -24.41
CA GLY A 48 19.77 0.82 -23.19
C GLY A 48 18.72 -0.30 -23.26
N GLY A 49 18.67 -1.05 -24.35
CA GLY A 49 17.77 -2.20 -24.52
C GLY A 49 18.35 -3.48 -23.91
N PRO A 50 17.54 -4.45 -23.46
CA PRO A 50 18.03 -5.73 -22.95
C PRO A 50 18.75 -6.53 -24.04
N THR A 51 19.98 -7.01 -23.80
CA THR A 51 20.78 -7.74 -24.81
C THR A 51 21.58 -8.93 -24.29
N GLY A 52 21.10 -9.62 -23.26
CA GLY A 52 21.81 -10.80 -22.76
C GLY A 52 21.16 -11.35 -21.50
N PHE A 53 21.99 -11.61 -20.49
CA PHE A 53 21.50 -12.20 -19.25
C PHE A 53 20.52 -11.29 -18.51
N ASP A 54 19.67 -11.94 -17.73
CA ASP A 54 18.72 -11.32 -16.84
C ASP A 54 18.64 -12.20 -15.61
N ARG A 55 18.98 -11.65 -14.44
CA ARG A 55 19.20 -12.44 -13.23
C ARG A 55 18.64 -11.75 -12.01
N ILE A 56 18.14 -12.54 -11.08
CA ILE A 56 17.58 -12.07 -9.81
C ILE A 56 18.41 -12.63 -8.66
N LEU A 57 18.61 -11.80 -7.64
CA LEU A 57 19.38 -12.14 -6.46
C LEU A 57 18.69 -13.29 -5.72
N ASN A 58 19.45 -14.34 -5.44
CA ASN A 58 18.97 -15.48 -4.67
C ASN A 58 18.51 -15.03 -3.29
N HIS A 59 17.38 -15.57 -2.84
CA HIS A 59 16.76 -15.23 -1.58
C HIS A 59 16.06 -16.43 -0.95
N THR A 60 15.74 -16.32 0.34
CA THR A 60 15.03 -17.36 1.10
C THR A 60 13.52 -17.12 1.21
N GLY A 61 13.03 -15.94 0.84
CA GLY A 61 11.62 -15.56 1.01
C GLY A 61 10.74 -15.91 -0.18
N ALA A 62 9.49 -15.47 -0.10
CA ALA A 62 8.43 -15.72 -1.06
C ALA A 62 7.67 -14.43 -1.41
N GLN A 63 6.42 -14.56 -1.84
CA GLN A 63 5.56 -13.46 -2.31
C GLN A 63 5.18 -12.46 -1.21
N ASP A 64 5.41 -12.80 0.05
CA ASP A 64 5.07 -11.98 1.19
C ASP A 64 6.12 -10.88 1.48
N GLY A 65 7.19 -10.82 0.69
CA GLY A 65 8.26 -9.83 0.85
C GLY A 65 9.17 -10.12 2.05
N ASP A 66 9.12 -11.35 2.54
CA ASP A 66 9.92 -11.88 3.63
C ASP A 66 11.29 -12.39 3.13
N GLY A 67 12.08 -12.96 4.05
CA GLY A 67 13.37 -13.57 3.73
C GLY A 67 14.51 -12.58 3.43
N LEU A 68 15.71 -13.14 3.31
CA LEU A 68 16.96 -12.38 3.14
C LEU A 68 17.52 -12.61 1.74
N GLY A 69 18.00 -11.53 1.11
CA GLY A 69 18.81 -11.62 -0.10
C GLY A 69 20.23 -12.05 0.21
N GLN A 70 20.83 -12.83 -0.68
CA GLN A 70 22.26 -13.15 -0.63
C GLN A 70 23.13 -11.90 -0.84
N ASP A 71 24.45 -12.01 -0.66
CA ASP A 71 25.38 -10.89 -0.93
C ASP A 71 25.33 -10.49 -2.42
N SER A 72 24.85 -9.27 -2.69
CA SER A 72 24.63 -8.74 -4.05
C SER A 72 25.91 -8.47 -4.83
N ARG A 73 27.07 -8.45 -4.16
CA ARG A 73 28.39 -8.21 -4.78
C ARG A 73 28.96 -9.46 -5.45
N LYS A 74 28.37 -10.64 -5.20
CA LYS A 74 28.85 -11.91 -5.76
C LYS A 74 27.96 -12.32 -6.93
N PRO A 75 28.46 -12.35 -8.18
CA PRO A 75 27.66 -12.74 -9.34
C PRO A 75 27.06 -14.15 -9.26
N ALA A 76 27.71 -15.06 -8.54
CA ALA A 76 27.21 -16.42 -8.31
C ALA A 76 25.98 -16.50 -7.39
N ASN A 77 25.63 -15.41 -6.69
CA ASN A 77 24.46 -15.32 -5.84
C ASN A 77 23.19 -14.94 -6.58
N TYR A 78 23.20 -14.99 -7.91
CA TYR A 78 22.04 -14.70 -8.73
C TYR A 78 21.65 -15.93 -9.55
N HIS A 79 20.36 -16.10 -9.80
CA HIS A 79 19.83 -17.11 -10.71
C HIS A 79 19.28 -16.44 -11.98
N ASP A 80 19.27 -17.18 -13.09
CA ASP A 80 18.75 -16.68 -14.36
C ASP A 80 17.22 -16.59 -14.35
N VAL A 81 16.68 -15.50 -14.92
CA VAL A 81 15.24 -15.33 -15.17
C VAL A 81 14.86 -16.21 -16.37
N ALA A 82 14.25 -17.36 -16.09
CA ALA A 82 13.82 -18.29 -17.12
C ALA A 82 12.69 -17.70 -17.98
N ALA A 83 12.78 -17.84 -19.30
CA ALA A 83 11.73 -17.43 -20.26
C ALA A 83 11.22 -15.97 -20.06
N LEU A 84 12.12 -15.06 -19.65
CA LEU A 84 11.83 -13.64 -19.38
C LEU A 84 10.80 -13.39 -18.26
N THR A 85 10.43 -14.44 -17.51
CA THR A 85 9.44 -14.39 -16.44
C THR A 85 10.11 -14.79 -15.13
N PRO A 86 10.17 -13.91 -14.11
CA PRO A 86 10.68 -14.29 -12.80
C PRO A 86 9.92 -15.48 -12.21
N VAL A 87 10.59 -16.30 -11.40
CA VAL A 87 9.88 -17.36 -10.69
C VAL A 87 8.93 -16.73 -9.68
N THR A 88 7.89 -17.45 -9.29
CA THR A 88 6.84 -16.89 -8.44
C THR A 88 7.38 -16.36 -7.11
N ALA A 89 8.47 -16.91 -6.59
CA ALA A 89 9.12 -16.46 -5.36
C ALA A 89 9.82 -15.09 -5.50
N ASP A 90 10.21 -14.70 -6.71
CA ASP A 90 10.81 -13.40 -7.01
C ASP A 90 9.76 -12.27 -7.10
N LEU A 91 8.49 -12.65 -7.26
CA LEU A 91 7.36 -11.73 -7.37
C LEU A 91 6.80 -11.39 -5.99
N PHE A 92 5.98 -10.34 -5.92
CA PHE A 92 5.40 -9.86 -4.67
C PHE A 92 3.88 -9.78 -4.74
N ASN A 93 3.23 -10.12 -3.64
CA ASN A 93 1.80 -9.93 -3.46
C ASN A 93 1.52 -8.49 -3.01
N ALA A 94 1.13 -7.65 -3.97
CA ALA A 94 0.82 -6.23 -3.74
C ALA A 94 -0.24 -6.04 -2.64
N THR A 95 -1.18 -6.98 -2.52
CA THR A 95 -2.27 -6.92 -1.56
C THR A 95 -1.76 -6.84 -0.10
N ASN A 96 -0.55 -7.34 0.18
CA ASN A 96 0.07 -7.23 1.50
C ASN A 96 0.36 -5.79 1.95
N GLN A 97 0.35 -4.82 1.04
CA GLN A 97 0.61 -3.40 1.31
C GLN A 97 -0.63 -2.52 1.17
N MET A 98 -1.80 -3.11 0.96
CA MET A 98 -3.04 -2.38 0.73
C MET A 98 -3.95 -2.39 1.96
N VAL A 99 -4.60 -1.25 2.22
CA VAL A 99 -5.75 -1.22 3.14
C VAL A 99 -6.99 -1.74 2.41
N PHE A 100 -7.70 -2.66 3.05
CA PHE A 100 -9.01 -3.11 2.63
C PHE A 100 -10.10 -2.10 3.05
N ALA A 101 -10.04 -1.63 4.29
CA ALA A 101 -10.88 -0.55 4.78
C ALA A 101 -10.02 0.61 5.29
N MET A 102 -10.27 1.80 4.76
CA MET A 102 -9.53 3.01 5.13
C MET A 102 -9.83 3.40 6.58
N PRO A 103 -8.80 3.78 7.37
CA PRO A 103 -9.02 4.37 8.68
C PRO A 103 -9.78 5.69 8.56
N SER A 104 -10.61 6.00 9.55
CA SER A 104 -11.31 7.27 9.61
C SER A 104 -11.30 7.86 11.01
N LYS A 105 -11.04 9.15 11.10
CA LYS A 105 -11.18 9.96 12.31
C LYS A 105 -12.19 11.07 12.04
N LEU A 106 -13.21 11.16 12.88
CA LEU A 106 -14.25 12.18 12.80
C LEU A 106 -14.32 12.93 14.14
N ASP A 107 -14.04 14.23 14.06
CA ASP A 107 -14.13 15.18 15.16
C ASP A 107 -15.30 16.11 14.88
N THR A 108 -16.26 16.21 15.81
CA THR A 108 -17.40 17.13 15.70
C THR A 108 -17.59 17.96 16.96
N ILE A 109 -17.91 19.24 16.77
CA ILE A 109 -18.24 20.19 17.81
C ILE A 109 -19.59 20.82 17.45
N PHE A 110 -20.53 20.80 18.38
CA PHE A 110 -21.81 21.48 18.22
C PHE A 110 -22.08 22.39 19.42
N THR A 111 -22.64 23.56 19.14
CA THR A 111 -23.15 24.47 20.17
C THR A 111 -24.52 25.00 19.75
N LYS A 112 -25.43 25.04 20.71
CA LYS A 112 -26.77 25.61 20.57
C LYS A 112 -27.03 26.52 21.77
N GLY A 113 -27.35 27.78 21.48
CA GLY A 113 -27.72 28.79 22.46
C GLY A 113 -29.08 29.37 22.15
N GLU A 114 -29.78 29.78 23.21
CA GLU A 114 -31.05 30.48 23.16
C GLU A 114 -30.95 31.70 24.08
N LEU A 115 -31.37 32.86 23.60
CA LEU A 115 -31.42 34.10 24.37
C LEU A 115 -32.79 34.76 24.15
N GLN A 116 -33.46 35.08 25.25
CA GLN A 116 -34.71 35.85 25.21
C GLN A 116 -34.40 37.34 25.12
N LEU A 117 -35.07 38.01 24.20
CA LEU A 117 -34.96 39.43 23.92
C LEU A 117 -36.26 40.14 24.37
N PRO A 118 -36.24 41.46 24.59
CA PRO A 118 -37.45 42.23 24.88
C PRO A 118 -38.54 42.04 23.82
N TYR A 119 -39.80 42.24 24.20
CA TYR A 119 -40.98 42.09 23.32
C TYR A 119 -41.23 40.66 22.83
N ASP A 120 -41.05 39.67 23.70
CA ASP A 120 -41.23 38.23 23.39
C ASP A 120 -40.42 37.72 22.20
N MET A 121 -39.34 38.43 21.85
CA MET A 121 -38.42 37.99 20.81
C MET A 121 -37.45 36.92 21.36
N ARG A 122 -37.07 35.97 20.51
CA ARG A 122 -36.13 34.91 20.89
C ARG A 122 -35.06 34.72 19.81
N LEU A 123 -33.80 34.81 20.21
CA LEU A 123 -32.65 34.47 19.37
C LEU A 123 -32.22 33.02 19.63
N VAL A 124 -32.27 32.19 18.60
CA VAL A 124 -31.73 30.82 18.63
C VAL A 124 -30.54 30.74 17.68
N ARG A 125 -29.40 30.29 18.18
CA ARG A 125 -28.18 30.11 17.36
C ARG A 125 -27.65 28.71 17.50
N THR A 126 -27.34 28.09 16.37
CA THR A 126 -26.66 26.79 16.29
C THR A 126 -25.37 26.98 15.50
N ALA A 127 -24.27 26.44 15.99
CA ALA A 127 -23.02 26.35 15.24
C ALA A 127 -22.50 24.90 15.30
N MET A 128 -22.02 24.40 14.17
CA MET A 128 -21.48 23.04 14.05
C MET A 128 -20.17 23.11 13.27
N PHE A 129 -19.18 22.36 13.72
CA PHE A 129 -17.93 22.12 13.01
C PHE A 129 -17.69 20.61 12.99
N ALA A 130 -17.32 20.08 11.82
CA ALA A 130 -16.98 18.67 11.66
C ALA A 130 -15.77 18.54 10.74
N GLN A 131 -14.81 17.70 11.15
CA GLN A 131 -13.66 17.35 10.34
C GLN A 131 -13.54 15.84 10.25
N ARG A 132 -13.40 15.33 9.02
CA ARG A 132 -13.11 13.93 8.74
C ARG A 132 -11.72 13.81 8.11
N LYS A 133 -10.88 12.95 8.65
CA LYS A 133 -9.59 12.57 8.05
C LYS A 133 -9.58 11.06 7.76
N GLY A 134 -9.10 10.70 6.59
CA GLY A 134 -8.85 9.31 6.20
C GLY A 134 -7.67 9.26 5.23
N VAL A 135 -6.87 8.20 5.30
CA VAL A 135 -5.71 7.98 4.42
C VAL A 135 -5.78 6.55 3.92
N SER A 136 -5.82 6.35 2.61
CA SER A 136 -5.60 5.05 2.00
C SER A 136 -4.13 4.82 1.70
N THR A 137 -3.67 3.59 1.86
CA THR A 137 -2.42 3.12 1.27
C THR A 137 -2.73 2.12 0.18
N THR A 138 -2.25 2.42 -1.03
CA THR A 138 -2.21 1.49 -2.15
C THR A 138 -0.78 0.96 -2.25
N ALA A 139 -0.63 -0.30 -2.66
CA ALA A 139 0.69 -0.90 -2.85
C ALA A 139 1.57 0.01 -3.73
N ALA A 140 2.82 0.21 -3.30
CA ALA A 140 3.79 1.01 -4.03
C ALA A 140 3.34 2.47 -4.29
N TYR A 141 2.70 3.11 -3.30
CA TYR A 141 2.53 4.56 -3.27
C TYR A 141 3.61 5.19 -2.37
N PRO A 142 4.26 6.31 -2.77
CA PRO A 142 4.07 7.07 -4.00
C PRO A 142 4.81 6.52 -5.23
N LEU A 143 5.72 5.56 -5.06
CA LEU A 143 6.56 5.01 -6.14
C LEU A 143 6.00 3.69 -6.65
N SER A 144 5.38 3.67 -7.83
CA SER A 144 4.77 2.45 -8.39
C SER A 144 5.81 1.33 -8.56
N PRO A 145 5.42 0.05 -8.56
CA PRO A 145 6.36 -1.06 -8.74
C PRO A 145 7.04 -1.03 -10.12
N THR A 146 6.42 -0.34 -11.08
CA THR A 146 6.94 -0.10 -12.42
C THR A 146 7.90 1.09 -12.51
N SER A 147 8.01 1.90 -11.46
CA SER A 147 8.86 3.09 -11.41
C SER A 147 10.36 2.76 -11.50
N GLN A 148 10.76 1.51 -11.24
CA GLN A 148 12.17 1.13 -11.17
C GLN A 148 12.79 0.79 -12.55
N SER A 149 12.01 0.75 -13.63
CA SER A 149 12.51 0.30 -14.94
C SER A 149 13.54 1.24 -15.59
N LYS A 150 13.72 2.48 -15.12
CA LYS A 150 14.60 3.48 -15.76
C LYS A 150 15.74 4.03 -14.91
N TYR A 151 15.88 3.59 -13.66
CA TYR A 151 16.99 3.99 -12.79
C TYR A 151 17.75 2.75 -12.34
N PRO A 152 18.77 2.31 -13.10
CA PRO A 152 19.69 1.29 -12.60
C PRO A 152 20.39 1.86 -11.36
N VAL A 153 20.35 1.10 -10.27
CA VAL A 153 21.29 1.27 -9.15
C VAL A 153 22.66 0.77 -9.54
#